data_AF-A0A3C0N8C6-F1
#
_entry.id   AF-A0A3C0N8C6-F1
#
_cell.length_a   1.000
_cell.length_b   1.000
_cell.length_c   1.000
_cell.angle_alpha   90.00
_cell.angle_beta   90.00
_cell.angle_gamma   90.00
#
_symmetry.space_group_name_H-M   'P 1'
#
loop_
_entity.id
_entity.type
_entity.pdbx_description
1 polymer ?
#
loop_
_entity_poly.entity_id
_entity_poly.type
_entity_poly.pdbx_seq_one_letter_code
_entity_poly.pdbx_strand_id
1 'polypeptide(L)'
;MRFSQVERARQATELSQRQLDIERVKQTLGRGSGIFAIVRLQNDLVSARNAELEATIEYLNALTRLDQTLGTTLDTWQVTLDRQ
;
A
#
# COMPACT_ATOMS: atom_id res chain seq x y z
N MET A 1 4.52 2.90 14.21
CA MET A 1 4.94 3.93 13.24
C MET A 1 4.25 3.65 11.90
N ARG A 2 3.44 4.58 11.35
CA ARG A 2 2.62 4.35 10.15
C ARG A 2 3.44 4.03 8.89
N PHE A 3 4.64 4.60 8.75
CA PHE A 3 5.59 4.23 7.69
C PHE A 3 5.97 2.75 7.71
N SER A 4 6.18 2.16 8.90
CA SER A 4 6.47 0.71 9.00
C SER A 4 5.31 -0.18 8.54
N GLN A 5 4.07 0.33 8.55
CA GLN A 5 2.92 -0.41 8.01
C GLN A 5 2.94 -0.41 6.49
N VAL A 6 3.29 0.73 5.88
CA VAL A 6 3.46 0.86 4.41
C VAL A 6 4.53 -0.11 3.92
N GLU A 7 5.69 -0.15 4.57
CA GLU A 7 6.80 -1.04 4.17
C GLU A 7 6.42 -2.52 4.28
N ARG A 8 5.70 -2.90 5.35
CA ARG A 8 5.20 -4.28 5.49
C ARG A 8 4.17 -4.62 4.43
N ALA A 9 3.25 -3.71 4.13
CA ALA A 9 2.22 -3.94 3.11
C ALA A 9 2.84 -4.07 1.71
N ARG A 10 3.83 -3.22 1.39
CA ARG A 10 4.63 -3.32 0.16
C ARG A 10 5.35 -4.67 0.05
N GLN A 11 6.02 -5.10 1.12
CA GLN A 11 6.67 -6.40 1.15
C GLN A 11 5.66 -7.55 0.94
N ALA A 12 4.48 -7.46 1.54
CA ALA A 12 3.42 -8.45 1.34
C ALA A 12 2.93 -8.49 -0.12
N THR A 13 2.76 -7.33 -0.77
CA THR A 13 2.44 -7.24 -2.20
C THR A 13 3.51 -7.90 -3.06
N GLU A 14 4.79 -7.60 -2.82
CA GLU A 14 5.91 -8.19 -3.56
C GLU A 14 5.96 -9.72 -3.41
N LEU A 15 5.76 -10.23 -2.20
CA LEU A 15 5.72 -11.67 -1.95
C LEU A 15 4.52 -12.35 -2.63
N SER A 16 3.34 -11.74 -2.59
CA SER A 16 2.13 -12.26 -3.24
C SER A 16 2.29 -12.31 -4.77
N GLN A 17 2.92 -11.29 -5.36
CA GLN A 17 3.26 -11.27 -6.78
C GLN A 17 4.22 -12.41 -7.14
N ARG A 18 5.30 -12.59 -6.38
CA ARG A 18 6.25 -13.69 -6.61
C ARG A 18 5.58 -15.06 -6.51
N GLN A 19 4.67 -15.24 -5.56
CA GLN A 19 3.94 -16.50 -5.39
C GLN A 19 3.06 -16.81 -6.62
N LEU A 20 2.36 -15.79 -7.14
CA LEU A 20 1.55 -15.93 -8.36
C LEU A 20 2.43 -16.28 -9.58
N ASP A 21 3.57 -15.64 -9.72
CA ASP A 21 4.48 -15.87 -10.85
C ASP A 21 5.08 -17.29 -10.79
N ILE A 22 5.47 -17.76 -9.60
CA ILE A 22 5.94 -19.13 -9.40
C ILE A 22 4.87 -20.16 -9.79
N GLU A 23 3.62 -19.99 -9.34
CA GLU A 23 2.56 -20.94 -9.69
C GLU A 23 2.19 -20.89 -11.19
N ARG A 24 2.23 -19.72 -11.83
CA ARG A 24 2.07 -19.62 -13.29
C ARG A 24 3.15 -20.41 -14.03
N VAL A 25 4.41 -20.26 -13.63
CA VAL A 25 5.51 -21.05 -14.23
C VAL A 25 5.28 -22.55 -14.03
N LYS A 26 4.94 -22.99 -12.81
CA LYS A 26 4.63 -24.41 -12.56
C LYS A 26 3.48 -24.91 -13.43
N GLN A 27 2.42 -24.10 -13.61
CA GLN A 27 1.30 -24.45 -14.47
C GLN A 27 1.73 -24.65 -15.92
N THR A 28 2.55 -23.74 -16.47
CA THR A 28 3.07 -23.89 -17.85
C THR A 28 3.93 -25.13 -18.03
N LEU A 29 4.60 -25.60 -16.97
CA LEU A 29 5.39 -26.82 -16.97
C LEU A 29 4.55 -28.09 -16.74
N GLY A 30 3.23 -27.98 -16.64
CA GLY A 30 2.33 -29.12 -16.35
C GLY A 30 2.47 -29.68 -14.92
N ARG A 31 3.15 -28.96 -14.03
CA ARG A 31 3.43 -29.36 -12.63
C ARG A 31 2.77 -28.44 -11.60
N GLY A 32 1.85 -27.58 -12.04
CA GLY A 32 1.22 -26.54 -11.21
C GLY A 32 -0.08 -26.99 -10.56
N SER A 33 -0.41 -26.31 -9.46
CA SER A 33 -1.75 -26.33 -8.87
C SER A 33 -2.80 -25.93 -9.93
N GLY A 34 -3.97 -26.58 -9.96
CA GLY A 34 -4.99 -26.35 -11.00
C GLY A 34 -5.44 -24.88 -11.11
N ILE A 35 -6.15 -24.51 -12.20
CA ILE A 35 -6.61 -23.14 -12.50
C ILE A 35 -7.16 -22.38 -11.28
N PHE A 36 -7.90 -23.06 -10.40
CA PHE A 36 -8.47 -22.47 -9.19
C PHE A 36 -7.43 -21.88 -8.23
N ALA A 37 -6.24 -22.49 -8.10
CA ALA A 37 -5.18 -21.98 -7.25
C ALA A 37 -4.60 -20.67 -7.79
N ILE A 38 -4.51 -20.52 -9.11
CA ILE A 38 -4.05 -19.28 -9.74
C ILE A 38 -5.05 -18.15 -9.52
N VAL A 39 -6.35 -18.43 -9.65
CA VAL A 39 -7.40 -17.44 -9.37
C VAL A 39 -7.35 -16.99 -7.91
N ARG A 40 -7.15 -17.92 -6.97
CA ARG A 40 -6.97 -17.58 -5.55
C ARG A 40 -5.77 -16.66 -5.34
N LEU A 41 -4.61 -16.98 -5.91
CA LEU A 41 -3.41 -16.15 -5.78
C LEU A 41 -3.57 -14.77 -6.43
N GLN A 42 -4.35 -14.66 -7.50
CA GLN A 42 -4.71 -13.36 -8.07
C GLN A 42 -5.56 -12.53 -7.09
N ASN A 43 -6.55 -13.14 -6.43
CA ASN A 43 -7.35 -12.47 -5.40
C ASN A 43 -6.51 -12.06 -4.19
N ASP A 44 -5.56 -12.90 -3.77
CA ASP A 44 -4.62 -12.60 -2.68
C ASP A 44 -3.72 -11.41 -3.04
N LEU A 45 -3.25 -11.34 -4.29
CA LEU A 45 -2.47 -10.20 -4.80
C LEU A 45 -3.29 -8.91 -4.85
N VAL A 46 -4.54 -8.96 -5.30
CA VAL A 46 -5.44 -7.80 -5.29
C VAL A 46 -5.67 -7.30 -3.86
N SER A 47 -5.93 -8.23 -2.93
CA SER A 47 -6.10 -7.91 -1.51
C SER A 47 -4.84 -7.26 -0.91
N ALA A 48 -3.66 -7.78 -1.22
CA ALA A 48 -2.39 -7.20 -0.76
C ALA A 48 -2.16 -5.78 -1.30
N ARG A 49 -2.43 -5.55 -2.58
CA ARG A 49 -2.34 -4.21 -3.20
C ARG A 49 -3.29 -3.20 -2.58
N ASN A 50 -4.52 -3.63 -2.27
CA ASN A 50 -5.49 -2.76 -1.59
C ASN A 50 -5.03 -2.40 -0.17
N ALA A 51 -4.48 -3.36 0.58
CA ALA A 51 -3.94 -3.11 1.90
C ALA A 51 -2.72 -2.16 1.87
N GLU A 52 -1.85 -2.28 0.86
CA GLU A 52 -0.74 -1.35 0.64
C GLU A 52 -1.22 0.07 0.33
N LEU A 53 -2.23 0.21 -0.53
CA LEU A 53 -2.85 1.50 -0.84
C LEU A 53 -3.45 2.13 0.41
N GLU A 54 -4.21 1.38 1.20
CA GLU A 54 -4.84 1.86 2.43
C GLU A 54 -3.79 2.30 3.46
N ALA A 55 -2.75 1.49 3.69
CA ALA A 55 -1.64 1.86 4.58
C ALA A 55 -0.93 3.15 4.13
N THR A 56 -0.79 3.33 2.81
CA THR A 56 -0.19 4.54 2.22
C THR A 56 -1.07 5.77 2.47
N ILE A 57 -2.38 5.66 2.21
CA ILE A 57 -3.35 6.72 2.49
C ILE A 57 -3.34 7.09 3.97
N GLU A 58 -3.32 6.09 4.86
CA GLU A 58 -3.26 6.30 6.30
C GLU A 58 -1.99 7.02 6.76
N TYR A 59 -0.85 6.71 6.14
CA TYR A 59 0.40 7.38 6.42
C TYR A 59 0.35 8.84 5.97
N LEU A 60 -0.09 9.10 4.74
CA LEU A 60 -0.25 10.46 4.21
C LEU A 60 -1.20 11.30 5.06
N ASN A 61 -2.36 10.74 5.44
CA ASN A 61 -3.31 11.42 6.33
C ASN A 61 -2.71 11.75 7.71
N ALA A 62 -1.78 10.92 8.21
CA ALA A 62 -1.10 11.20 9.46
C ALA A 62 -0.05 12.30 9.34
N LEU A 63 0.63 12.41 8.19
CA LEU A 63 1.50 13.55 7.90
C LEU A 63 0.67 14.84 7.83
N THR A 64 -0.44 14.83 7.09
CA THR A 64 -1.34 16.00 7.01
C THR A 64 -1.85 16.44 8.38
N ARG A 65 -2.24 15.50 9.26
CA ARG A 65 -2.65 15.82 10.63
C ARG A 65 -1.50 16.36 11.47
N LEU A 66 -0.29 15.84 11.30
CA LEU A 66 0.90 16.35 11.97
C LEU A 66 1.15 17.81 11.57
N ASP A 67 1.10 18.11 10.27
CA ASP A 67 1.26 19.47 9.73
C ASP A 67 0.19 20.43 10.26
N GLN A 68 -1.06 19.97 10.37
CA GLN A 68 -2.15 20.74 10.97
C GLN A 68 -1.97 20.97 12.48
N THR A 69 -1.48 19.96 13.21
CA THR A 69 -1.33 20.00 14.67
C THR A 69 -0.16 20.86 15.10
N LEU A 70 0.93 20.87 14.33
CA LEU A 70 2.11 21.68 14.62
C LEU A 70 1.87 23.19 14.46
N GLY A 71 0.67 23.62 14.05
CA GLY A 71 0.30 25.04 14.00
C GLY A 71 1.04 25.84 12.92
N THR A 72 1.75 25.17 12.01
CA THR A 72 2.42 25.78 10.86
C THR A 72 1.50 25.91 9.63
N THR A 73 0.19 25.68 9.78
CA THR A 73 -0.78 25.89 8.69
C THR A 73 -0.69 27.32 8.11
N LEU A 74 -0.27 28.30 8.92
CA LEU A 74 -0.04 29.69 8.48
C LEU A 74 1.42 30.02 8.09
N ASP A 75 2.41 29.40 8.73
CA ASP A 75 3.83 29.69 8.49
C ASP A 75 4.37 28.97 7.23
N THR A 76 3.86 27.77 6.93
CA THR A 76 4.27 26.99 5.74
C THR A 76 3.66 27.54 4.44
N TRP A 77 2.52 28.25 4.49
CA TRP A 77 1.80 28.76 3.31
C TRP A 77 1.98 30.26 3.04
N GLN A 78 2.77 30.99 3.84
CA GLN A 78 2.97 32.45 3.72
C GLN A 78 1.67 33.28 3.58
N VAL A 79 0.54 32.81 4.13
CA VAL A 79 -0.71 33.57 4.06
C VAL A 79 -0.72 34.58 5.20
N THR A 80 -0.46 35.83 4.87
CA THR A 80 -0.62 36.96 5.80
C THR A 80 -2.11 37.13 6.08
N LEU A 81 -2.56 36.76 7.27
CA LEU A 81 -3.89 37.11 7.75
C LEU A 81 -3.88 38.60 8.09
N ASP A 82 -4.30 39.42 7.13
CA ASP A 82 -4.58 40.83 7.40
C ASP A 82 -5.87 40.91 8.23
N ARG A 83 -5.77 41.53 9.40
CA ARG A 83 -6.83 41.61 10.39
C ARG A 83 -7.54 42.97 10.23
N GLN A 84 -8.79 42.98 9.77
CA GLN A 84 -9.70 44.13 9.91
C GLN A 84 -10.67 43.89 11.06
#